data_AF-A0A355UF26-F1
#
_entry.id   AF-A0A355UF26-F1
#
_cell.length_a   1.000
_cell.length_b   1.000
_cell.length_c   1.000
_cell.angle_alpha   90.00
_cell.angle_beta   90.00
_cell.angle_gamma   90.00
#
_symmetry.space_group_name_H-M   'P 1'
#
loop_
_entity.id
_entity.type
_entity.pdbx_description
1 polymer ?
#
loop_
_entity_poly.entity_id
_entity_poly.type
_entity_poly.pdbx_seq_one_letter_code
_entity_poly.pdbx_strand_id
1 'polypeptide(L)'
;MLGNSLVENLFVYYFIGIVVSRFGSVVVEPICKKLKIITFMPYDNFVLASYKDPKVDILSETNNTYRTFLSLFIVYGIFIIWNALIRDCLFIKRWQNLFLCMALIILFALSYNKQINYINRRIKVTIENEEKNNCM
;
A
#
# COMPACT_ATOMS: atom_id res chain seq x y z
N MET A 1 16.22 -24.97 -9.93
CA MET A 1 16.41 -23.57 -10.36
C MET A 1 16.81 -22.71 -9.15
N LEU A 2 17.93 -23.04 -8.50
CA LEU A 2 18.47 -22.34 -7.32
C LEU A 2 19.92 -21.91 -7.61
N GLY A 3 20.11 -21.24 -8.74
CA GLY A 3 21.43 -20.89 -9.25
C GLY A 3 21.35 -19.65 -10.12
N ASN A 4 21.17 -18.50 -9.47
CA ASN A 4 21.68 -17.18 -9.85
C ASN A 4 21.40 -16.24 -8.66
N SER A 5 22.50 -15.71 -8.11
CA SER A 5 22.75 -15.07 -6.81
C SER A 5 21.59 -14.83 -5.81
N LEU A 6 21.80 -15.19 -4.54
CA LEU A 6 20.95 -14.81 -3.38
C LEU A 6 20.50 -13.34 -3.41
N VAL A 7 21.36 -12.48 -3.96
CA VAL A 7 21.12 -11.05 -4.21
C VAL A 7 19.96 -10.80 -5.18
N GLU A 8 19.87 -11.52 -6.30
CA GLU A 8 18.77 -11.40 -7.27
C GLU A 8 17.43 -11.75 -6.62
N ASN A 9 17.37 -12.88 -5.90
CA ASN A 9 16.16 -13.28 -5.19
C ASN A 9 15.75 -12.26 -4.12
N LEU A 10 16.72 -11.69 -3.41
CA LEU A 10 16.46 -10.62 -2.45
C LEU A 10 15.81 -9.40 -3.12
N PHE A 11 16.30 -8.98 -4.29
CA PHE A 11 15.71 -7.89 -5.06
C PHE A 11 14.27 -8.21 -5.50
N VAL A 12 14.04 -9.44 -6.00
CA VAL A 12 12.70 -9.88 -6.43
C VAL A 12 11.73 -9.90 -5.24
N TYR A 13 12.12 -10.49 -4.10
CA TYR A 13 11.26 -10.53 -2.92
C TYR A 13 10.99 -9.15 -2.34
N TYR A 14 12.00 -8.27 -2.33
CA TYR A 14 11.82 -6.88 -1.93
C TYR A 14 10.82 -6.16 -2.84
N PHE A 15 10.95 -6.31 -4.16
CA PHE A 15 10.01 -5.73 -5.13
C PHE A 15 8.59 -6.26 -4.94
N ILE A 16 8.42 -7.57 -4.76
CA ILE A 16 7.12 -8.18 -4.45
C ILE A 16 6.55 -7.57 -3.15
N GLY A 17 7.38 -7.42 -2.11
CA GLY A 17 6.99 -6.78 -0.86
C GLY A 17 6.48 -5.35 -1.05
N ILE A 18 7.15 -4.55 -1.89
CA ILE A 18 6.69 -3.21 -2.26
C ILE A 18 5.32 -3.29 -2.96
N VAL A 19 5.17 -4.15 -3.96
CA VAL A 19 3.91 -4.31 -4.71
C VAL A 19 2.77 -4.67 -3.75
N VAL A 20 2.99 -5.62 -2.84
CA VAL A 20 2.02 -6.02 -1.82
C VAL A 20 1.67 -4.85 -0.88
N SER A 21 2.67 -4.10 -0.42
CA SER A 21 2.47 -2.91 0.42
C SER A 21 1.60 -1.85 -0.29
N ARG A 22 1.87 -1.60 -1.58
CA ARG A 22 1.10 -0.66 -2.40
C ARG A 22 -0.33 -1.16 -2.60
N PHE A 23 -0.50 -2.42 -2.99
CA PHE A 23 -1.81 -3.07 -3.11
C PHE A 23 -2.63 -2.93 -1.82
N GLY A 24 -1.98 -3.15 -0.68
CA GLY A 24 -2.63 -3.00 0.63
C GLY A 24 -3.16 -1.60 0.90
N SER A 25 -2.37 -0.58 0.59
CA SER A 25 -2.79 0.80 0.79
C SER A 25 -3.82 1.28 -0.24
N VAL A 26 -3.72 0.85 -1.50
CA VAL A 26 -4.57 1.34 -2.60
C VAL A 26 -5.89 0.58 -2.71
N VAL A 27 -5.90 -0.72 -2.37
CA VAL A 27 -7.05 -1.61 -2.57
C VAL A 27 -7.60 -2.11 -1.24
N VAL A 28 -6.78 -2.79 -0.43
CA VAL A 28 -7.26 -3.48 0.78
C VAL A 28 -7.79 -2.50 1.82
N GLU A 29 -7.04 -1.45 2.15
CA GLU A 29 -7.48 -0.48 3.16
C GLU A 29 -8.79 0.24 2.78
N PRO A 30 -8.96 0.80 1.57
CA PRO A 30 -10.23 1.40 1.17
C PRO A 30 -11.41 0.42 1.22
N ILE A 31 -11.19 -0.85 0.84
CA ILE A 31 -12.24 -1.87 0.93
C ILE A 31 -12.60 -2.13 2.40
N CYS A 32 -11.63 -2.34 3.28
CA CYS A 32 -11.87 -2.54 4.72
C CYS A 32 -12.58 -1.33 5.36
N LYS A 33 -12.23 -0.10 4.96
CA LYS A 33 -12.94 1.13 5.36
C LYS A 33 -14.39 1.13 4.88
N LYS A 34 -14.63 0.80 3.62
CA LYS A 34 -15.98 0.75 3.01
C LYS A 34 -16.86 -0.31 3.68
N LEU A 35 -16.27 -1.44 4.05
CA LEU A 35 -16.92 -2.52 4.80
C LEU A 35 -17.03 -2.24 6.31
N LYS A 36 -16.55 -1.07 6.79
CA LYS A 36 -16.53 -0.68 8.21
C LYS A 36 -15.80 -1.68 9.14
N ILE A 37 -14.88 -2.47 8.59
CA ILE A 37 -14.00 -3.36 9.36
C ILE A 37 -12.98 -2.53 10.16
N ILE A 38 -12.54 -1.41 9.58
CA ILE A 38 -11.59 -0.47 10.19
C ILE A 38 -12.09 0.96 10.08
N THR A 39 -11.76 1.77 11.07
CA THR A 39 -12.09 3.20 11.12
C THR A 39 -10.82 4.00 11.37
N PHE A 40 -10.59 5.04 10.57
CA PHE A 40 -9.46 5.95 10.76
C PHE A 40 -9.96 7.31 11.20
N MET A 41 -9.25 7.92 12.14
CA MET A 41 -9.39 9.34 12.42
C MET A 41 -8.95 10.17 11.20
N PRO A 42 -9.42 11.43 11.10
CA PRO A 42 -8.91 12.37 10.10
C PRO A 42 -7.38 12.40 10.14
N TYR A 43 -6.73 12.31 8.97
CA TYR A 43 -5.28 12.27 8.89
C TYR A 43 -4.62 13.51 9.49
N ASP A 44 -5.31 14.65 9.49
CA ASP A 44 -4.81 15.89 10.06
C ASP A 44 -4.65 15.77 11.59
N ASN A 45 -5.57 15.04 12.24
CA ASN A 45 -5.45 14.71 13.66
C ASN A 45 -4.29 13.74 13.93
N PHE A 46 -4.03 12.81 13.01
CA PHE A 46 -2.87 11.92 13.10
C PHE A 46 -1.56 12.73 13.06
N VAL A 47 -1.44 13.70 12.14
CA VAL A 47 -0.25 14.56 12.05
C VAL A 47 -0.04 15.33 13.35
N LEU A 48 -1.07 15.98 13.89
CA LEU A 48 -0.96 16.72 15.15
C LEU A 48 -0.66 15.82 16.35
N ALA A 49 -1.25 14.61 16.40
CA ALA A 49 -0.99 13.64 17.46
C ALA A 49 0.45 13.10 17.40
N SER A 50 0.99 12.85 16.20
CA SER A 50 2.37 12.37 16.03
C SER A 50 3.42 13.34 16.58
N TYR A 51 3.15 14.66 16.54
CA TYR A 51 4.04 15.66 17.15
C TYR A 51 4.04 15.62 18.68
N LYS A 52 2.94 15.16 19.31
CA LYS A 52 2.77 15.16 20.77
C LYS A 52 3.11 13.81 21.41
N ASP A 53 2.86 12.72 20.69
CA ASP A 53 3.11 11.36 21.16
C ASP A 53 3.79 10.51 20.06
N PRO A 54 5.11 10.29 20.17
CA PRO A 54 5.86 9.45 19.24
C PRO A 54 5.35 8.01 19.13
N LYS A 55 4.62 7.51 20.14
CA LYS A 55 4.03 6.17 20.11
C LYS A 55 2.98 6.02 19.00
N VAL A 56 2.35 7.11 18.58
CA VAL A 56 1.38 7.13 17.47
C VAL A 56 2.03 6.68 16.16
N ASP A 57 3.26 7.12 15.88
CA ASP A 57 4.00 6.72 14.67
C ASP A 57 4.37 5.23 14.71
N ILE A 58 4.85 4.73 15.86
CA ILE A 58 5.20 3.32 16.05
C ILE A 58 3.96 2.42 15.85
N LEU A 59 2.82 2.81 16.41
CA LEU A 59 1.56 2.08 16.22
C LEU A 59 1.08 2.13 14.78
N SER A 60 1.28 3.25 14.08
CA SER A 60 0.97 3.40 12.65
C SER A 60 1.82 2.49 11.77
N GLU A 61 3.12 2.39 12.05
CA GLU A 61 4.03 1.46 11.38
C GLU A 61 3.63 0.00 11.63
N THR A 62 3.30 -0.33 12.88
CA THR A 62 2.82 -1.67 13.26
C THR A 62 1.52 -2.01 12.53
N ASN A 63 0.57 -1.07 12.46
CA ASN A 63 -0.68 -1.24 11.70
C ASN A 63 -0.43 -1.41 10.19
N ASN A 64 0.52 -0.67 9.62
CA ASN A 64 0.92 -0.84 8.22
C ASN A 64 1.51 -2.22 7.95
N THR A 65 2.21 -2.81 8.92
CA THR A 65 2.71 -4.19 8.85
C THR A 65 1.57 -5.20 8.80
N TYR A 66 0.58 -5.09 9.71
CA TYR A 66 -0.62 -5.94 9.67
C TYR A 66 -1.40 -5.79 8.36
N ARG A 67 -1.59 -4.56 7.86
CA ARG A 67 -2.21 -4.32 6.56
C ARG A 67 -1.44 -5.01 5.44
N THR A 68 -0.12 -4.95 5.46
CA THR A 68 0.74 -5.57 4.44
C THR A 68 0.61 -7.10 4.48
N PHE A 69 0.58 -7.73 5.66
CA PHE A 69 0.34 -9.17 5.77
C PHE A 69 -1.05 -9.59 5.29
N LEU A 70 -2.10 -8.86 5.67
CA LEU A 70 -3.45 -9.11 5.14
C LEU A 70 -3.46 -9.04 3.60
N SER A 71 -2.76 -8.05 3.05
CA SER A 71 -2.64 -7.85 1.61
C SER A 71 -1.86 -8.98 0.94
N LEU A 72 -0.80 -9.47 1.58
CA LEU A 72 -0.03 -10.62 1.10
C LEU A 72 -0.92 -11.84 0.93
N PHE A 73 -1.74 -12.16 1.94
CA PHE A 73 -2.63 -13.31 1.90
C PHE A 73 -3.74 -13.15 0.83
N ILE A 74 -4.29 -11.94 0.68
CA ILE A 74 -5.28 -11.66 -0.37
C ILE A 74 -4.64 -11.80 -1.77
N VAL A 75 -3.47 -11.22 -1.99
CA VAL A 75 -2.74 -11.31 -3.27
C VAL A 75 -2.39 -12.76 -3.58
N TYR A 76 -1.97 -13.53 -2.58
CA TYR A 76 -1.70 -14.96 -2.74
C TYR A 76 -2.97 -15.74 -3.13
N GLY A 77 -4.11 -15.44 -2.49
CA GLY A 77 -5.41 -16.02 -2.88
C GLY A 77 -5.81 -15.69 -4.32
N ILE A 78 -5.63 -14.42 -4.74
CA ILE A 78 -5.88 -13.99 -6.12
C ILE A 78 -4.95 -14.74 -7.10
N PHE A 79 -3.68 -14.92 -6.75
CA PHE A 79 -2.71 -15.65 -7.57
C PHE A 79 -3.13 -17.11 -7.79
N ILE A 80 -3.66 -17.79 -6.78
CA ILE A 80 -4.18 -19.17 -6.93
C ILE A 80 -5.34 -19.20 -7.93
N ILE A 81 -6.31 -18.29 -7.80
CA ILE A 81 -7.46 -18.20 -8.71
C ILE A 81 -7.01 -17.88 -10.14
N TRP A 82 -6.07 -16.93 -10.28
CA TRP A 82 -5.51 -16.53 -11.56
C TRP A 82 -4.81 -17.70 -12.28
N ASN A 83 -4.04 -18.52 -11.56
CA ASN A 83 -3.41 -19.71 -12.12
C ASN A 83 -4.42 -20.76 -12.59
N ALA A 84 -5.55 -20.90 -11.89
CA ALA A 84 -6.64 -21.76 -12.36
C ALA A 84 -7.23 -21.23 -13.68
N LEU A 85 -7.49 -19.92 -13.78
CA LEU A 85 -8.06 -19.30 -14.98
C LEU A 85 -7.14 -19.36 -16.20
N ILE A 86 -5.82 -19.17 -16.04
CA ILE A 86 -4.85 -19.24 -17.14
C ILE A 86 -4.81 -20.63 -17.78
N ARG A 87 -5.01 -21.69 -16.99
CA ARG A 87 -4.99 -23.06 -17.51
C ARG A 87 -6.11 -23.29 -18.51
N ASP A 88 -7.28 -22.73 -18.24
CA ASP A 88 -8.49 -23.01 -19.01
C ASP A 88 -8.74 -21.98 -20.13
N CYS A 89 -8.13 -20.78 -20.05
CA CYS A 89 -8.31 -19.71 -21.02
C CYS A 89 -7.02 -19.36 -21.81
N LEU A 90 -6.96 -19.78 -23.07
CA LEU A 90 -5.84 -19.50 -23.99
C LEU A 90 -5.60 -18.01 -24.22
N PHE A 91 -6.66 -17.19 -24.21
CA PHE A 91 -6.53 -15.73 -24.40
C PHE A 91 -5.81 -15.06 -23.23
N ILE A 92 -6.22 -15.37 -21.98
CA ILE A 92 -5.56 -14.85 -20.79
C ILE A 92 -4.10 -15.32 -20.75
N LYS A 93 -3.85 -16.59 -21.06
CA LYS A 93 -2.49 -17.14 -21.14
C LYS A 93 -1.59 -16.42 -22.15
N ARG A 94 -2.12 -16.05 -23.32
CA ARG A 94 -1.38 -15.32 -24.37
C ARG A 94 -0.95 -13.93 -23.89
N TRP A 95 -1.84 -13.21 -23.20
CA TRP A 95 -1.66 -11.79 -22.86
C TRP A 95 -1.32 -11.54 -21.39
N GLN A 96 -1.07 -12.58 -20.59
CA GLN A 96 -0.85 -12.49 -19.14
C GLN A 96 0.22 -11.47 -18.74
N ASN A 97 1.35 -11.41 -19.46
CA ASN A 97 2.45 -10.51 -19.14
C ASN A 97 2.03 -9.06 -19.38
N LEU A 98 1.27 -8.78 -20.43
CA LEU A 98 0.75 -7.46 -20.73
C LEU A 98 -0.27 -7.02 -19.68
N PHE A 99 -1.18 -7.91 -19.26
CA PHE A 99 -2.11 -7.63 -18.17
C PHE A 99 -1.38 -7.34 -16.85
N LEU A 100 -0.36 -8.13 -16.51
CA LEU A 100 0.44 -7.91 -15.31
C LEU A 100 1.17 -6.55 -15.35
N CYS A 101 1.82 -6.23 -16.47
CA CYS A 101 2.47 -4.93 -16.66
C CYS A 101 1.49 -3.77 -16.51
N MET A 102 0.31 -3.84 -17.15
CA MET A 102 -0.73 -2.82 -17.05
C MET A 102 -1.26 -2.68 -15.61
N ALA A 103 -1.48 -3.80 -14.92
CA ALA A 103 -1.92 -3.79 -13.53
C ALA A 103 -0.89 -3.12 -12.61
N LEU A 104 0.40 -3.40 -12.79
CA LEU A 104 1.48 -2.75 -12.04
C LEU A 104 1.54 -1.25 -12.31
N ILE A 105 1.46 -0.82 -13.58
CA ILE A 105 1.46 0.60 -13.95
C ILE A 105 0.30 1.33 -13.26
N ILE A 106 -0.91 0.77 -13.34
CA ILE A 106 -2.10 1.36 -12.70
C ILE A 106 -1.92 1.42 -11.18
N LEU A 107 -1.46 0.32 -10.55
CA LEU A 107 -1.25 0.26 -9.11
C LEU A 107 -0.27 1.33 -8.63
N PHE A 108 0.87 1.47 -9.31
CA PHE A 108 1.89 2.45 -8.94
C PHE A 108 1.48 3.89 -9.28
N ALA A 109 0.74 4.13 -10.37
CA ALA A 109 0.18 5.45 -10.67
C ALA A 109 -0.80 5.90 -9.56
N LEU A 110 -1.69 5.02 -9.13
CA LEU A 110 -2.61 5.29 -8.02
C LEU A 110 -1.88 5.48 -6.70
N SER A 111 -0.86 4.65 -6.42
CA SER A 111 -0.04 4.83 -5.23
C SER A 111 0.73 6.16 -5.25
N TYR A 112 1.26 6.57 -6.39
CA TYR A 112 2.01 7.82 -6.52
C TYR A 112 1.11 9.01 -6.20
N ASN A 113 -0.10 9.05 -6.78
CA ASN A 113 -1.11 10.06 -6.47
C ASN A 113 -1.46 10.06 -4.96
N LYS A 114 -1.72 8.88 -4.38
CA LYS A 114 -1.99 8.75 -2.94
C LYS A 114 -0.83 9.29 -2.09
N GLN A 115 0.42 9.03 -2.46
CA GLN A 115 1.60 9.51 -1.74
C GLN A 115 1.73 11.03 -1.79
N ILE A 116 1.55 11.64 -2.96
CA ILE A 116 1.57 13.11 -3.12
C ILE A 116 0.49 13.78 -2.26
N ASN A 117 -0.71 13.19 -2.20
CA ASN A 117 -1.79 13.72 -1.37
C ASN A 117 -1.46 13.69 0.13
N TYR A 118 -0.79 12.63 0.62
CA TYR A 118 -0.34 12.59 2.02
C TYR A 118 0.70 13.68 2.31
N ILE A 119 1.67 13.88 1.42
CA ILE A 119 2.69 14.93 1.56
C ILE A 119 2.03 16.31 1.63
N ASN A 120 1.16 16.63 0.67
CA ASN A 120 0.46 17.92 0.61
C ASN A 120 -0.37 18.18 1.87
N ARG A 121 -1.09 17.16 2.36
CA ARG A 121 -1.87 17.28 3.60
C ARG A 121 -0.98 17.52 4.82
N ARG A 122 0.15 16.79 4.93
CA ARG A 122 1.07 16.95 6.07
C ARG A 122 1.69 18.35 6.10
N ILE A 123 2.09 18.87 4.94
CA ILE A 123 2.61 20.24 4.81
C ILE A 123 1.54 21.24 5.25
N LYS A 124 0.32 21.13 4.72
CA LYS A 124 -0.80 22.01 5.06
C LYS A 124 -1.08 22.06 6.57
N VAL A 125 -1.21 20.90 7.21
CA VAL A 125 -1.50 20.80 8.65
C VAL A 125 -0.36 21.37 9.50
N THR A 126 0.89 21.23 9.05
CA THR A 126 2.04 21.76 9.79
C THR A 126 2.07 23.29 9.74
N ILE A 127 1.87 23.88 8.55
CA ILE A 127 1.80 25.35 8.39
C ILE A 127 0.65 25.95 9.20
N GLU A 128 -0.55 25.38 9.10
CA GLU A 128 -1.74 25.86 9.85
C GLU A 128 -1.56 25.76 11.38
N ASN A 129 -0.76 24.81 11.85
CA ASN A 129 -0.49 24.65 13.28
C ASN A 129 0.55 25.66 13.78
N GLU A 130 1.57 25.98 12.98
CA GLU A 130 2.55 27.02 13.30
C GLU A 130 1.90 28.42 13.36
N GLU A 131 1.04 28.76 12.39
CA GLU A 131 0.30 30.03 12.39
C GLU A 131 -0.56 30.20 13.63
N LYS A 132 -1.24 29.13 14.08
CA LYS A 132 -2.07 29.16 15.30
C LYS A 132 -1.25 29.37 16.56
N ASN A 133 -0.07 28.76 16.65
CA ASN A 133 0.80 28.92 17.81
C ASN A 133 1.45 30.31 17.86
N ASN A 134 1.69 30.95 16.72
CA ASN A 134 2.23 32.31 16.66
C ASN A 134 1.19 33.41 16.97
N CYS A 135 -0.11 33.09 16.88
CA CYS A 135 -1.22 34.00 17.20
C CYS A 135 -1.73 33.88 18.66
N MET A 136 -1.20 32.94 19.45
CA MET A 136 -1.51 32.73 20.88
C MET A 136 -0.38 33.25 21.76
#